data_AF-A0A4V2JW72-F1
#
_entry.id   AF-A0A4V2JW72-F1
#
_cell.length_a   1.000
_cell.length_b   1.000
_cell.length_c   1.000
_cell.angle_alpha   90.00
_cell.angle_beta   90.00
_cell.angle_gamma   90.00
#
_symmetry.space_group_name_H-M   'P 1'
#
loop_
_entity.id
_entity.type
_entity.pdbx_description
1 polymer ?
#
loop_
_entity_poly.entity_id
_entity_poly.type
_entity_poly.pdbx_seq_one_letter_code
_entity_poly.pdbx_strand_id
1 'polypeptide(L)'
;NLNYNSSLKCSPYGIIKEYSIYDPLRRRVEYDCIQHNNIYSNKSKLALGDMVYVKKYLSTKLDKKYVGRKKVVWISKKGYWVRLDGDKHFTHIKNLKI
;
A
#
# COMPACT_ATOMS: atom_id res chain seq x y z
N ASN A 1 1.65 -13.11 -18.34
CA ASN A 1 2.35 -13.61 -17.14
C ASN A 1 1.80 -15.00 -16.82
N LEU A 2 2.54 -16.05 -17.17
CA LEU A 2 2.14 -17.46 -17.02
C LEU A 2 2.70 -18.12 -15.76
N ASN A 3 3.46 -17.36 -14.95
CA ASN A 3 4.13 -17.90 -13.77
C ASN A 3 3.10 -18.37 -12.73
N TYR A 4 3.30 -19.58 -12.24
CA TYR A 4 2.46 -20.18 -11.22
C TYR A 4 2.68 -19.47 -9.87
N ASN A 5 1.60 -19.07 -9.21
CA ASN A 5 1.62 -18.56 -7.85
C ASN A 5 1.12 -19.65 -6.91
N SER A 6 2.00 -20.13 -6.02
CA SER A 6 1.70 -21.22 -5.09
C SER A 6 0.65 -20.88 -4.03
N SER A 7 0.47 -19.60 -3.71
CA SER A 7 -0.55 -19.13 -2.76
C SER A 7 -1.93 -19.03 -3.42
N LEU A 8 -2.00 -18.73 -4.71
CA LEU A 8 -3.25 -18.72 -5.48
C LEU A 8 -3.56 -20.07 -6.13
N LYS A 9 -2.62 -21.01 -6.06
CA LYS A 9 -2.63 -22.31 -6.75
C LYS A 9 -2.81 -22.23 -8.26
N CYS A 10 -2.54 -21.07 -8.86
CA CYS A 10 -2.71 -20.84 -10.29
C CYS A 10 -1.82 -19.68 -10.78
N SER A 11 -1.71 -19.54 -12.11
CA SER A 11 -1.09 -18.35 -12.71
C SER A 11 -2.11 -17.22 -12.89
N PRO A 12 -1.69 -15.94 -12.90
CA PRO A 12 -2.59 -14.82 -13.20
C PRO A 12 -3.31 -14.97 -14.55
N TYR A 13 -2.63 -15.56 -15.53
CA TYR A 13 -3.25 -15.88 -16.82
C TYR A 13 -4.37 -16.92 -16.69
N GLY A 14 -4.17 -17.96 -15.87
CA GLY A 14 -5.18 -19.00 -15.62
C GLY A 14 -6.42 -18.45 -14.92
N ILE A 15 -6.29 -17.42 -14.08
CA ILE A 15 -7.44 -16.71 -13.51
C ILE A 15 -8.23 -15.97 -14.60
N ILE A 16 -7.55 -15.21 -15.47
CA ILE A 16 -8.20 -14.40 -16.51
C ILE A 16 -8.87 -15.27 -17.57
N LYS A 17 -8.22 -16.36 -17.97
CA LYS A 17 -8.72 -17.28 -19.01
C LYS A 17 -9.57 -18.42 -18.48
N GLU A 18 -9.67 -18.55 -17.16
CA GLU A 18 -10.34 -19.65 -16.46
C GLU A 18 -9.76 -21.04 -16.72
N TYR A 19 -8.68 -21.19 -17.50
CA TYR A 19 -7.99 -22.47 -17.74
C TYR A 19 -6.47 -22.28 -17.82
N SER A 20 -5.72 -23.35 -17.57
CA SER A 20 -4.26 -23.37 -17.76
C SER A 20 -3.90 -23.72 -19.20
N ILE A 21 -2.92 -23.02 -19.79
CA ILE A 21 -2.39 -23.40 -21.13
C ILE A 21 -1.72 -24.77 -21.14
N TYR A 22 -1.32 -25.27 -19.97
CA TYR A 22 -0.70 -26.59 -19.79
C TYR A 22 -1.72 -27.69 -19.55
N ASP A 23 -3.00 -27.34 -19.38
CA ASP A 23 -4.07 -28.33 -19.29
C ASP A 23 -4.69 -28.53 -20.69
N PRO A 24 -4.43 -29.67 -21.35
CA PRO A 24 -4.98 -29.95 -22.68
C PRO A 24 -6.51 -30.09 -22.66
N LEU A 25 -7.09 -30.44 -21.51
CA LEU A 25 -8.55 -30.55 -21.34
C LEU A 25 -9.19 -29.20 -20.98
N ARG A 26 -8.38 -28.15 -20.81
CA ARG A 26 -8.80 -26.79 -20.44
C ARG A 26 -9.82 -26.77 -19.29
N ARG A 27 -9.57 -27.58 -18.26
CA ARG A 27 -10.45 -27.61 -17.09
C ARG A 27 -10.43 -26.25 -16.41
N ARG A 28 -11.56 -25.92 -15.77
CA ARG A 28 -11.68 -24.68 -15.04
C ARG A 28 -10.67 -24.64 -13.91
N VAL A 29 -9.89 -23.57 -13.84
CA VAL A 29 -8.91 -23.36 -12.77
C VAL A 29 -9.66 -23.04 -11.49
N GLU A 30 -9.49 -23.91 -10.49
CA GLU A 30 -9.84 -23.61 -9.11
C GLU A 30 -8.69 -22.83 -8.48
N TYR A 31 -9.02 -21.73 -7.81
CA TYR A 31 -8.04 -20.91 -7.12
C TYR A 31 -8.59 -20.45 -5.78
N ASP A 32 -7.73 -20.46 -4.77
CA ASP A 32 -8.08 -19.93 -3.46
C ASP A 32 -8.07 -18.40 -3.54
N CYS A 33 -9.22 -17.77 -3.29
CA CYS A 33 -9.23 -16.36 -2.98
C CYS A 33 -8.59 -16.19 -1.59
N ILE A 34 -7.34 -15.72 -1.56
CA ILE A 34 -6.71 -15.32 -0.30
C ILE A 34 -7.57 -14.19 0.27
N GLN A 35 -8.45 -14.51 1.23
CA GLN A 35 -9.09 -13.51 2.05
C GLN A 35 -7.98 -12.85 2.86
N HIS A 36 -7.52 -11.70 2.40
CA HIS A 36 -6.68 -10.84 3.21
C HIS A 36 -7.52 -10.35 4.39
N ASN A 37 -7.47 -11.08 5.50
CA ASN A 37 -7.83 -10.59 6.82
C ASN A 37 -6.79 -9.55 7.27
N ASN A 38 -6.67 -8.47 6.50
CA ASN A 38 -5.82 -7.34 6.82
C ASN A 38 -6.58 -6.41 7.77
N ILE A 39 -6.87 -6.90 8.97
CA ILE A 39 -7.08 -6.03 10.13
C ILE A 39 -5.68 -5.59 10.57
N TYR A 40 -5.01 -4.78 9.74
CA TYR A 40 -3.93 -3.97 10.27
C TYR A 40 -4.58 -2.98 11.22
N SER A 41 -4.54 -3.25 12.54
CA SER A 41 -4.85 -2.23 13.53
C SER A 41 -3.82 -1.12 13.30
N ASN A 42 -4.19 -0.07 12.57
CA ASN A 42 -3.31 1.02 12.24
C ASN A 42 -3.01 1.74 13.57
N LYS A 43 -1.91 1.38 14.24
CA LYS A 43 -1.51 1.90 15.56
C LYS A 43 -0.97 3.33 15.49
N SER A 44 -0.85 3.94 14.31
CA SER A 44 -0.47 5.35 14.22
C SER A 44 -1.66 6.22 14.61
N LYS A 45 -1.68 6.65 15.87
CA LYS A 45 -2.56 7.66 16.48
C LYS A 45 -2.31 9.06 15.89
N LEU A 46 -2.28 9.19 14.57
CA LEU A 46 -2.13 10.48 13.91
C LEU A 46 -3.51 11.13 13.86
N ALA A 47 -3.65 12.28 14.50
CA ALA A 47 -4.88 13.01 14.62
C ALA A 47 -4.89 14.26 13.72
N LEU A 48 -6.09 14.77 13.45
CA LEU A 48 -6.24 16.06 12.78
C LEU A 48 -5.64 17.16 13.65
N GLY A 49 -4.83 18.02 13.04
CA GLY A 49 -4.13 19.09 13.73
C GLY A 49 -2.76 18.73 14.31
N ASP A 50 -2.36 17.45 14.27
CA ASP A 50 -1.01 17.05 14.67
C ASP A 50 0.05 17.71 13.78
N MET A 51 1.19 18.01 14.39
CA MET A 51 2.33 18.60 13.71
C MET A 51 3.35 17.51 13.42
N VAL A 52 3.59 17.24 12.13
CA VAL A 52 4.40 16.13 11.66
C VAL A 52 5.54 16.60 10.75
N TYR A 53 6.62 15.83 10.73
CA TYR A 53 7.75 16.02 9.82
C TYR A 53 7.64 15.10 8.61
N VAL A 54 8.02 15.60 7.44
CA VAL A 54 7.92 14.86 6.17
C VAL A 54 9.27 14.30 5.78
N LYS A 55 9.30 13.04 5.32
CA LYS A 55 10.52 12.41 4.81
C LYS A 55 11.00 13.12 3.53
N LYS A 56 12.27 13.51 3.51
CA LYS A 56 12.95 14.04 2.32
C LYS A 56 13.37 12.87 1.43
N TYR A 57 12.72 12.72 0.27
CA TYR A 57 13.22 11.83 -0.79
C TYR A 57 14.40 12.55 -1.45
N LEU A 58 15.55 11.88 -1.60
CA LEU A 58 16.83 12.48 -2.05
C LEU A 58 17.65 13.22 -0.97
N SER A 59 17.53 12.84 0.30
CA SER A 59 18.52 13.26 1.32
C SER A 59 19.86 12.56 1.09
N THR A 60 20.97 13.29 1.09
CA THR A 60 22.31 12.70 1.14
C THR A 60 22.61 12.07 2.52
N LYS A 61 23.73 11.35 2.67
CA LYS A 61 24.08 10.63 3.92
C LYS A 61 24.14 11.56 5.15
N LEU A 62 24.52 12.82 4.96
CA LEU A 62 24.66 13.81 6.03
C LEU A 62 23.42 14.73 6.15
N ASP A 63 22.49 14.67 5.20
CA ASP A 63 21.27 15.48 5.24
C ASP A 63 20.30 15.01 6.32
N LYS A 64 19.53 15.95 6.87
CA LYS A 64 18.36 15.60 7.69
C LYS A 64 17.33 14.84 6.85
N LYS A 65 17.01 13.62 7.29
CA LYS A 65 16.06 12.70 6.65
C LYS A 65 14.60 13.18 6.70
N TYR A 66 14.25 13.98 7.70
CA TYR A 66 12.90 14.52 7.89
C TYR A 66 12.98 16.05 7.99
N VAL A 67 12.07 16.72 7.30
CA VAL A 67 12.07 18.18 7.15
C VAL A 67 10.65 18.72 7.22
N GLY A 68 10.55 19.99 7.60
CA GLY A 68 9.31 20.76 7.61
C GLY A 68 8.28 20.24 8.62
N ARG A 69 8.01 21.03 9.66
CA ARG A 69 6.93 20.71 10.59
C ARG A 69 5.62 21.24 10.00
N LYS A 70 4.77 20.34 9.52
CA LYS A 70 3.49 20.68 8.87
C LYS A 70 2.31 20.14 9.67
N LYS A 71 1.20 20.86 9.62
CA LYS A 71 -0.04 20.47 10.28
C LYS A 71 -0.80 19.46 9.44
N VAL A 72 -1.37 18.45 10.07
CA VAL A 72 -2.29 17.50 9.43
C VAL A 72 -3.65 18.16 9.26
N VAL A 73 -4.11 18.33 8.01
CA VAL A 73 -5.38 18.99 7.69
C VAL A 73 -6.46 17.96 7.36
N TRP A 74 -6.07 16.80 6.82
CA TRP A 74 -7.02 15.77 6.44
C TRP A 74 -6.43 14.37 6.55
N ILE A 75 -7.26 13.40 6.92
CA ILE A 75 -6.88 11.99 7.04
C ILE A 75 -7.91 11.14 6.29
N SER A 76 -7.43 10.22 5.47
CA SER A 76 -8.27 9.26 4.74
C SER A 76 -9.03 8.32 5.68
N LYS A 77 -10.15 7.77 5.21
CA LYS A 77 -10.97 6.80 5.96
C LYS A 77 -10.16 5.62 6.53
N LYS A 78 -9.12 5.17 5.83
CA LYS A 78 -8.23 4.08 6.29
C LYS A 78 -7.01 4.56 7.09
N GLY A 79 -6.79 5.86 7.22
CA GLY A 79 -5.68 6.45 7.99
C GLY A 79 -4.30 6.39 7.32
N TYR A 80 -4.17 5.79 6.12
CA TYR A 80 -2.88 5.66 5.44
C TYR A 80 -2.46 6.92 4.68
N TRP A 81 -3.42 7.69 4.18
CA TRP A 81 -3.19 8.89 3.39
C TRP A 81 -3.60 10.13 4.17
N VAL A 82 -2.72 11.13 4.13
CA VAL A 82 -2.82 12.34 4.92
C VAL A 82 -2.55 13.55 4.04
N ARG A 83 -3.32 14.62 4.20
CA ARG A 83 -3.02 15.91 3.57
C ARG A 83 -2.44 16.85 4.62
N LEU A 84 -1.32 17.47 4.27
CA LEU A 84 -0.62 18.42 5.12
C LEU A 84 -0.97 19.84 4.69
N ASP A 85 -0.84 20.76 5.63
CA ASP A 85 -1.06 22.18 5.38
C ASP A 85 -0.07 22.72 4.35
N GLY A 86 -0.58 23.51 3.41
CA GLY A 86 0.16 24.00 2.24
C GLY A 86 0.42 22.97 1.13
N ASP A 87 0.12 21.68 1.32
CA ASP A 87 0.34 20.65 0.30
C ASP A 87 -0.92 20.36 -0.52
N LYS A 88 -0.75 20.28 -1.85
CA LYS A 88 -1.81 19.86 -2.78
C LYS A 88 -1.98 18.34 -2.83
N HIS A 89 -0.92 17.59 -2.53
CA HIS A 89 -0.89 16.14 -2.66
C HIS A 89 -1.08 15.42 -1.32
N PHE A 90 -1.59 14.19 -1.39
CA PHE A 90 -1.65 13.32 -0.23
C PHE A 90 -0.32 12.62 -0.01
N THR A 91 0.10 12.54 1.24
CA THR A 91 1.30 11.85 1.67
C THR A 91 0.92 10.60 2.45
N HIS A 92 1.59 9.48 2.17
CA HIS A 92 1.38 8.26 2.92
C HIS A 92 2.01 8.37 4.32
N ILE A 93 1.29 7.92 5.36
CA ILE A 93 1.66 8.05 6.78
C ILE A 93 3.05 7.48 7.13
N LYS A 94 3.46 6.41 6.43
CA LYS A 94 4.81 5.82 6.52
C LYS A 94 5.96 6.80 6.26
N ASN A 95 5.68 7.93 5.62
CA ASN A 95 6.65 8.96 5.28
C ASN A 95 6.58 10.16 6.22
N LEU A 96 5.75 10.08 7.25
CA LEU A 96 5.58 11.10 8.28
C LEU A 96 6.25 10.64 9.57
N LYS A 97 6.77 11.59 10.33
CA LYS A 97 7.29 11.38 11.68
C LYS A 97 6.60 12.36 12.62
N ILE A 98 5.99 11.84 13.68
CA ILE A 98 5.41 12.64 14.77
C ILE A 98 6.55 13.09 15.69
#